data_AF-A0A846U2W0-F1
#
_entry.id   AF-A0A846U2W0-F1
#
_cell.length_a   1.000
_cell.length_b   1.000
_cell.length_c   1.000
_cell.angle_alpha   90.00
_cell.angle_beta   90.00
_cell.angle_gamma   90.00
#
_symmetry.space_group_name_H-M   'P 1'
#
loop_
_entity.id
_entity.type
_entity.pdbx_description
1 polymer ?
#
loop_
_entity_poly.entity_id
_entity_poly.type
_entity_poly.pdbx_seq_one_letter_code
_entity_poly.pdbx_strand_id
1 'polypeptide(L)'
;MQNHYHYSNIRNSTVVAFARGDVNGDKIPDSVYITGMKESDVSIIKNLTLVIQDGATGSLTQVPLNENIGYNPTLFLGDFTGDGVRDILITIATGGSGGTTYNYVYTFVHNNLRLLFDSDVYNQMYQYGVTYKDDYKVEVFSSLNNTKYLIDLTLREPEYLNEIYDTNGKLKSAVNGWVDPISGLYPIDFDSNKIYELLAYQKISGRYHADSLGFIQNRLKWNGSRFVLDYQDLAIFGSRAE
;
A
#
# COMPACT_ATOMS: atom_id res chain seq x y z
N MET A 1 6.66 -56.63 -1.82
CA MET A 1 6.95 -55.26 -2.30
C MET A 1 5.92 -54.33 -1.66
N GLN A 2 6.34 -53.58 -0.64
CA GLN A 2 5.49 -52.63 0.08
C GLN A 2 5.43 -51.32 -0.71
N ASN A 3 4.30 -51.04 -1.37
CA ASN A 3 4.03 -49.72 -1.91
C ASN A 3 3.69 -48.78 -0.74
N HIS A 4 4.63 -47.90 -0.42
CA HIS A 4 4.41 -46.76 0.45
C HIS A 4 3.54 -45.75 -0.29
N TYR A 5 2.30 -45.59 0.15
CA TYR A 5 1.46 -44.48 -0.28
C TYR A 5 2.08 -43.18 0.24
N HIS A 6 2.48 -42.32 -0.69
CA HIS A 6 2.83 -40.94 -0.40
C HIS A 6 1.65 -40.28 0.33
N TYR A 7 1.90 -39.79 1.54
CA TYR A 7 0.99 -38.87 2.22
C TYR A 7 0.80 -37.65 1.32
N SER A 8 -0.42 -37.45 0.85
CA SER A 8 -0.87 -36.20 0.26
C SER A 8 -0.81 -35.12 1.35
N ASN A 9 0.10 -34.15 1.20
CA ASN A 9 0.07 -32.91 1.99
C ASN A 9 -1.25 -32.19 1.65
N ILE A 10 -2.28 -32.41 2.46
CA ILE A 10 -3.53 -31.64 2.39
C ILE A 10 -3.18 -30.20 2.80
N ARG A 11 -3.06 -29.32 1.81
CA ARG A 11 -2.82 -27.88 1.98
C ARG A 11 -4.09 -27.22 2.53
N ASN A 12 -4.27 -27.27 3.85
CA ASN A 12 -5.39 -26.60 4.49
C ASN A 12 -5.17 -25.08 4.47
N SER A 13 -6.16 -24.35 3.95
CA SER A 13 -6.22 -22.89 4.10
C SER A 13 -6.36 -22.55 5.58
N THR A 14 -5.65 -21.51 6.03
CA THR A 14 -5.63 -21.06 7.43
C THR A 14 -6.02 -19.59 7.51
N VAL A 15 -6.57 -19.15 8.65
CA VAL A 15 -6.76 -17.73 8.92
C VAL A 15 -5.40 -17.08 9.15
N VAL A 16 -5.11 -16.03 8.37
CA VAL A 16 -3.83 -15.31 8.38
C VAL A 16 -3.96 -13.85 8.83
N ALA A 17 -5.17 -13.30 8.82
CA ALA A 17 -5.54 -12.05 9.47
C ALA A 17 -7.01 -12.12 9.92
N PHE A 18 -7.36 -11.42 10.99
CA PHE A 18 -8.71 -11.44 11.57
C PHE A 18 -9.04 -10.10 12.24
N ALA A 19 -10.28 -9.65 12.09
CA ALA A 19 -10.88 -8.64 12.94
C ALA A 19 -12.37 -8.92 13.13
N ARG A 20 -12.96 -8.22 14.10
CA ARG A 20 -14.38 -8.34 14.43
C ARG A 20 -15.01 -6.96 14.56
N GLY A 21 -16.16 -6.76 13.94
CA GLY A 21 -16.86 -5.47 13.95
C GLY A 21 -18.10 -5.53 13.07
N ASP A 22 -19.05 -4.64 13.32
CA ASP A 22 -20.20 -4.44 12.44
C ASP A 22 -19.72 -3.84 11.10
N VAL A 23 -19.82 -4.64 10.03
CA VAL A 23 -19.43 -4.24 8.66
C VAL A 23 -20.62 -4.24 7.68
N ASN A 24 -21.81 -4.64 8.13
CA ASN A 24 -23.03 -4.66 7.31
C ASN A 24 -24.09 -3.63 7.74
N GLY A 25 -23.93 -2.99 8.91
CA GLY A 25 -24.77 -1.92 9.44
C GLY A 25 -25.92 -2.38 10.34
N ASP A 26 -25.97 -3.65 10.75
CA ASP A 26 -27.05 -4.20 11.60
C ASP A 26 -26.79 -4.07 13.11
N LYS A 27 -25.63 -3.49 13.50
CA LYS A 27 -25.16 -3.30 14.89
C LYS A 27 -24.76 -4.58 15.61
N ILE A 28 -24.68 -5.70 14.91
CA ILE A 28 -24.18 -6.99 15.41
C ILE A 28 -22.76 -7.20 14.87
N PRO A 29 -21.75 -7.48 15.71
CA PRO A 29 -20.39 -7.64 15.22
C PRO A 29 -20.20 -8.90 14.36
N ASP A 30 -19.75 -8.70 13.12
CA ASP A 30 -19.35 -9.73 12.17
C ASP A 30 -17.91 -10.18 12.39
N SER A 31 -17.57 -11.35 11.85
CA SER A 31 -16.18 -11.85 11.81
C SER A 31 -15.60 -11.71 10.41
N VAL A 32 -14.51 -10.96 10.29
CA VAL A 32 -13.83 -10.72 9.01
C VAL A 32 -12.43 -11.32 9.09
N TYR A 33 -12.08 -12.16 8.13
CA TYR A 33 -10.76 -12.78 8.10
C TYR A 33 -10.22 -12.94 6.69
N ILE A 34 -8.90 -12.90 6.59
CA ILE A 34 -8.18 -13.34 5.41
C ILE A 34 -7.76 -14.78 5.63
N THR A 35 -8.08 -15.64 4.67
CA THR A 35 -7.56 -17.01 4.63
C THR A 35 -6.45 -17.13 3.59
N GLY A 36 -5.55 -18.08 3.78
CA GLY A 36 -4.53 -18.39 2.79
C GLY A 36 -3.78 -19.68 3.10
N MET A 37 -3.04 -20.16 2.11
CA MET A 37 -2.23 -21.37 2.18
C MET A 37 -0.76 -20.99 2.34
N LYS A 38 -0.15 -21.46 3.44
CA LYS A 38 1.31 -21.38 3.64
C LYS A 38 1.97 -22.58 2.98
N GLU A 39 3.03 -22.35 2.24
CA GLU A 39 3.91 -23.44 1.81
C GLU A 39 4.85 -23.80 2.97
N SER A 40 5.09 -25.09 3.19
CA SER A 40 5.73 -25.64 4.40
C SER A 40 7.09 -25.04 4.75
N ASP A 41 7.79 -24.51 3.74
CA ASP A 41 9.19 -24.11 3.84
C ASP A 41 9.44 -22.63 3.52
N VAL A 42 8.38 -21.85 3.27
CA VAL A 42 8.47 -20.44 2.87
C VAL A 42 7.38 -19.59 3.54
N SER A 43 7.73 -18.38 3.96
CA SER A 43 6.80 -17.45 4.63
C SER A 43 5.73 -16.86 3.71
N ILE A 44 5.76 -17.16 2.41
CA ILE A 44 4.79 -16.66 1.43
C ILE A 44 3.43 -17.35 1.61
N ILE A 45 2.37 -16.58 1.48
CA ILE A 45 0.99 -17.03 1.60
C ILE A 45 0.32 -16.89 0.25
N LYS A 46 -0.29 -17.98 -0.24
CA LYS A 46 -1.00 -18.05 -1.53
C LYS A 46 -2.50 -18.19 -1.33
N ASN A 47 -3.27 -17.93 -2.38
CA ASN A 47 -4.73 -18.04 -2.40
C ASN A 47 -5.41 -17.18 -1.32
N LEU A 48 -4.89 -15.98 -1.10
CA LEU A 48 -5.47 -15.02 -0.15
C LEU A 48 -6.92 -14.71 -0.54
N THR A 49 -7.83 -14.98 0.38
CA THR A 49 -9.28 -14.86 0.19
C THR A 49 -9.87 -14.09 1.37
N LEU A 50 -10.61 -13.02 1.10
CA LEU A 50 -11.42 -12.32 2.09
C LEU A 50 -12.65 -13.16 2.40
N VAL A 51 -12.92 -13.36 3.67
CA VAL A 51 -14.11 -14.05 4.17
C VAL A 51 -14.78 -13.17 5.23
N ILE A 52 -16.10 -12.99 5.08
CA ILE A 52 -16.96 -12.28 6.02
C ILE A 52 -18.01 -13.27 6.51
N GLN A 53 -18.10 -13.44 7.82
CA GLN A 53 -19.15 -14.19 8.48
C GLN A 53 -20.08 -13.22 9.20
N ASP A 54 -21.31 -13.15 8.71
CA ASP A 54 -22.41 -12.37 9.31
C ASP A 54 -22.64 -12.86 10.75
N GLY A 55 -22.55 -11.94 11.72
CA GLY A 55 -22.70 -12.25 13.14
C GLY A 55 -24.13 -12.58 13.57
N ALA A 56 -25.13 -12.11 12.83
CA ALA A 56 -26.54 -12.33 13.09
C ALA A 56 -27.05 -13.64 12.49
N THR A 57 -26.61 -13.98 11.27
CA THR A 57 -27.12 -15.12 10.52
C THR A 57 -26.14 -16.29 10.40
N GLY A 58 -24.85 -16.06 10.61
CA GLY A 58 -23.78 -17.03 10.37
C GLY A 58 -23.45 -17.23 8.88
N SER A 59 -24.09 -16.47 7.98
CA SER A 59 -23.86 -16.55 6.54
C SER A 59 -22.44 -16.15 6.16
N LEU A 60 -21.86 -16.85 5.18
CA LEU A 60 -20.50 -16.60 4.70
C LEU A 60 -20.51 -15.92 3.32
N THR A 61 -19.77 -14.82 3.21
CA THR A 61 -19.39 -14.20 1.93
C THR A 61 -17.89 -14.36 1.73
N GLN A 62 -17.47 -14.79 0.54
CA GLN A 62 -16.06 -15.06 0.23
C GLN A 62 -15.69 -14.43 -1.11
N VAL A 63 -14.55 -13.76 -1.18
CA VAL A 63 -13.98 -13.24 -2.43
C VAL A 63 -12.47 -13.48 -2.47
N PRO A 64 -11.94 -14.20 -3.49
CA PRO A 64 -10.52 -14.24 -3.75
C PRO A 64 -10.01 -12.83 -4.06
N LEU A 65 -8.89 -12.45 -3.47
CA LEU A 65 -8.28 -11.15 -3.80
C LEU A 65 -7.69 -11.19 -5.21
N ASN A 66 -7.58 -10.04 -5.87
CA ASN A 66 -6.99 -9.94 -7.21
C ASN A 66 -5.52 -10.39 -7.17
N GLU A 67 -4.70 -9.68 -6.42
CA GLU A 67 -3.37 -10.11 -5.99
C GLU A 67 -3.51 -10.92 -4.70
N ASN A 68 -3.50 -12.25 -4.86
CA ASN A 68 -3.79 -13.20 -3.79
C ASN A 68 -2.56 -13.93 -3.24
N ILE A 69 -1.38 -13.34 -3.43
CA ILE A 69 -0.10 -13.87 -2.97
C ILE A 69 0.73 -12.78 -2.31
N GLY A 70 1.39 -13.11 -1.20
CA GLY A 70 2.32 -12.19 -0.55
C GLY A 70 2.65 -12.58 0.88
N TYR A 71 3.01 -11.60 1.68
CA TYR A 71 3.54 -11.76 3.03
C TYR A 71 2.75 -10.91 4.02
N ASN A 72 2.67 -11.41 5.26
CA ASN A 72 2.14 -10.69 6.43
C ASN A 72 0.84 -9.89 6.15
N PRO A 73 -0.23 -10.54 5.66
CA PRO A 73 -1.49 -9.86 5.42
C PRO A 73 -2.01 -9.25 6.74
N THR A 74 -2.51 -8.02 6.68
CA THR A 74 -3.16 -7.36 7.80
C THR A 74 -4.58 -6.98 7.42
N LEU A 75 -5.41 -6.75 8.44
CA LEU A 75 -6.81 -6.43 8.30
C LEU A 75 -7.19 -5.38 9.33
N PHE A 76 -7.80 -4.29 8.87
CA PHE A 76 -8.27 -3.18 9.69
C PHE A 76 -9.74 -2.89 9.36
N LEU A 77 -10.53 -2.58 10.39
CA LEU A 77 -11.93 -2.19 10.25
C LEU A 77 -12.11 -0.75 10.73
N GLY A 78 -12.59 0.14 9.86
CA GLY A 78 -12.83 1.55 10.16
C GLY A 78 -13.81 2.16 9.16
N ASP A 79 -14.52 3.20 9.56
CA ASP A 79 -15.45 3.91 8.67
C ASP A 79 -14.64 4.81 7.72
N PHE A 80 -14.56 4.45 6.44
CA PHE A 80 -13.92 5.29 5.42
C PHE A 80 -14.95 6.10 4.62
N THR A 81 -16.20 5.64 4.58
CA THR A 81 -17.25 6.21 3.72
C THR A 81 -18.12 7.26 4.42
N GLY A 82 -18.04 7.35 5.75
CA GLY A 82 -18.78 8.28 6.60
C GLY A 82 -20.24 7.87 6.84
N ASP A 83 -20.59 6.61 6.58
CA ASP A 83 -21.96 6.11 6.76
C ASP A 83 -22.20 5.44 8.14
N GLY A 84 -21.16 5.39 8.99
CA GLY A 84 -21.20 4.79 10.31
C GLY A 84 -21.03 3.27 10.34
N VAL A 85 -20.85 2.63 9.18
CA VAL A 85 -20.53 1.20 9.05
C VAL A 85 -19.03 1.04 8.85
N ARG A 86 -18.42 0.01 9.46
CA ARG A 86 -16.98 -0.21 9.26
C ARG A 86 -16.73 -0.83 7.89
N ASP A 87 -15.86 -0.19 7.14
CA ASP A 87 -15.28 -0.72 5.92
C ASP A 87 -14.01 -1.55 6.27
N ILE A 88 -13.55 -2.36 5.31
CA ILE A 88 -12.51 -3.37 5.48
C ILE A 88 -11.27 -2.96 4.68
N LEU A 89 -10.18 -2.59 5.36
CA LEU A 89 -8.87 -2.38 4.74
C LEU A 89 -8.02 -3.65 4.88
N ILE A 90 -7.48 -4.11 3.76
CA ILE A 90 -6.57 -5.25 3.66
C ILE A 90 -5.25 -4.75 3.09
N THR A 91 -4.14 -5.12 3.72
CA THR A 91 -2.78 -4.83 3.24
C THR A 91 -1.98 -6.12 3.16
N ILE A 92 -1.25 -6.32 2.06
CA ILE A 92 -0.42 -7.51 1.81
C ILE A 92 0.95 -7.03 1.34
N ALA A 93 2.03 -7.42 2.00
CA ALA A 93 3.38 -7.10 1.54
C ALA A 93 3.77 -7.97 0.34
N THR A 94 4.36 -7.37 -0.71
CA THR A 94 4.76 -8.09 -1.93
C THR A 94 6.06 -8.89 -1.76
N GLY A 95 6.93 -8.46 -0.82
CA GLY A 95 8.24 -9.08 -0.55
C GLY A 95 9.38 -8.62 -1.45
N GLY A 96 9.15 -7.67 -2.36
CA GLY A 96 10.19 -7.07 -3.20
C GLY A 96 11.08 -6.06 -2.45
N SER A 97 12.24 -5.72 -3.03
CA SER A 97 13.19 -4.74 -2.47
C SER A 97 12.64 -3.31 -2.37
N GLY A 98 11.61 -3.00 -3.16
CA GLY A 98 10.86 -1.74 -3.04
C GLY A 98 9.97 -1.66 -1.79
N GLY A 99 9.76 -2.77 -1.07
CA GLY A 99 8.92 -2.81 0.12
C GLY A 99 7.46 -2.43 -0.16
N THR A 100 6.93 -2.84 -1.32
CA THR A 100 5.59 -2.46 -1.77
C THR A 100 4.50 -3.34 -1.15
N THR A 101 3.27 -2.86 -1.25
CA THR A 101 2.09 -3.51 -0.69
C THR A 101 0.93 -3.52 -1.70
N TYR A 102 0.19 -4.63 -1.74
CA TYR A 102 -1.14 -4.65 -2.31
C TYR A 102 -2.14 -4.21 -1.24
N ASN A 103 -3.07 -3.32 -1.61
CA ASN A 103 -4.04 -2.78 -0.68
C ASN A 103 -5.43 -2.76 -1.29
N TYR A 104 -6.43 -3.13 -0.47
CA TYR A 104 -7.82 -3.12 -0.85
C TYR A 104 -8.67 -2.47 0.23
N VAL A 105 -9.65 -1.66 -0.16
CA VAL A 105 -10.74 -1.24 0.73
C VAL A 105 -12.03 -1.81 0.20
N TYR A 106 -12.75 -2.55 1.03
CA TYR A 106 -14.08 -3.09 0.74
C TYR A 106 -15.13 -2.50 1.67
N THR A 107 -16.35 -2.36 1.18
CA THR A 107 -17.54 -2.13 2.00
C THR A 107 -18.47 -3.34 1.92
N PHE A 108 -19.18 -3.65 3.00
CA PHE A 108 -20.13 -4.77 3.08
C PHE A 108 -21.52 -4.36 3.55
N VAL A 109 -21.85 -3.07 3.44
CA VAL A 109 -23.14 -2.49 3.83
C VAL A 109 -24.32 -3.28 3.25
N HIS A 110 -25.28 -3.62 4.11
CA HIS A 110 -26.46 -4.43 3.77
C HIS A 110 -26.12 -5.78 3.10
N ASN A 111 -25.04 -6.43 3.56
CA ASN A 111 -24.54 -7.69 3.01
C ASN A 111 -24.17 -7.62 1.52
N ASN A 112 -23.86 -6.44 1.00
CA ASN A 112 -23.45 -6.22 -0.38
C ASN A 112 -21.96 -5.85 -0.43
N LEU A 113 -21.12 -6.81 -0.82
CA LEU A 113 -19.68 -6.60 -0.92
C LEU A 113 -19.31 -5.79 -2.17
N ARG A 114 -18.63 -4.67 -1.96
CA ARG A 114 -18.10 -3.83 -3.05
C ARG A 114 -16.66 -3.41 -2.78
N LEU A 115 -15.84 -3.42 -3.83
CA LEU A 115 -14.48 -2.90 -3.81
C LEU A 115 -14.52 -1.37 -3.99
N LEU A 116 -13.95 -0.64 -3.03
CA LEU A 116 -13.88 0.83 -3.01
C LEU A 116 -12.50 1.36 -3.43
N PHE A 117 -11.43 0.61 -3.15
CA PHE A 117 -10.06 0.97 -3.46
C PHE A 117 -9.24 -0.26 -3.84
N ASP A 118 -8.42 -0.14 -4.87
CA ASP A 118 -7.45 -1.14 -5.32
C ASP A 118 -6.11 -0.43 -5.58
N SER A 119 -5.03 -0.90 -4.94
CA SER A 119 -3.71 -0.29 -5.07
C SER A 119 -3.20 -0.30 -6.52
N ASP A 120 -3.51 -1.29 -7.33
CA ASP A 120 -3.00 -1.37 -8.70
C ASP A 120 -3.67 -0.32 -9.58
N VAL A 121 -4.97 -0.13 -9.41
CA VAL A 121 -5.72 0.95 -10.08
C VAL A 121 -5.17 2.32 -9.63
N TYR A 122 -4.93 2.50 -8.33
CA TYR A 122 -4.30 3.71 -7.82
C TYR A 122 -2.92 3.95 -8.42
N ASN A 123 -2.05 2.94 -8.44
CA ASN A 123 -0.68 3.06 -8.95
C ASN A 123 -0.68 3.44 -10.42
N GLN A 124 -1.62 2.94 -11.23
CA GLN A 124 -1.77 3.32 -12.64
C GLN A 124 -2.23 4.78 -12.82
N MET A 125 -3.06 5.31 -11.91
CA MET A 125 -3.53 6.69 -11.97
C MET A 125 -2.47 7.70 -11.50
N TYR A 126 -1.77 7.41 -10.40
CA TYR A 126 -0.78 8.29 -9.80
C TYR A 126 0.62 7.94 -10.27
N GLN A 127 0.97 8.46 -11.44
CA GLN A 127 2.27 8.30 -12.08
C GLN A 127 3.16 9.52 -11.87
N TYR A 128 4.48 9.27 -11.78
CA TYR A 128 5.47 10.30 -11.48
C TYR A 128 6.70 10.19 -12.37
N GLY A 129 7.24 11.34 -12.78
CA GLY A 129 8.58 11.44 -13.34
C GLY A 129 9.59 11.86 -12.26
N VAL A 130 10.79 11.27 -12.28
CA VAL A 130 11.88 11.65 -11.37
C VAL A 130 13.13 11.88 -12.19
N THR A 131 13.60 13.13 -12.24
CA THR A 131 14.72 13.53 -13.10
C THR A 131 15.72 14.35 -12.31
N TYR A 132 16.96 13.90 -12.31
CA TYR A 132 18.07 14.67 -11.74
C TYR A 132 18.31 15.91 -12.60
N LYS A 133 18.69 17.00 -11.96
CA LYS A 133 19.01 18.30 -12.57
C LYS A 133 20.37 18.75 -12.06
N ASP A 134 21.00 19.66 -12.80
CA ASP A 134 22.19 20.37 -12.34
C ASP A 134 21.94 21.07 -10.98
N ASP A 135 23.03 21.47 -10.32
CA ASP A 135 23.03 22.10 -9.01
C ASP A 135 22.42 21.21 -7.92
N TYR A 136 22.77 19.91 -7.95
CA TYR A 136 22.42 18.92 -6.93
C TYR A 136 20.91 18.77 -6.67
N LYS A 137 20.09 18.83 -7.72
CA LYS A 137 18.63 18.82 -7.59
C LYS A 137 18.00 17.60 -8.20
N VAL A 138 16.85 17.20 -7.67
CA VAL A 138 15.96 16.21 -8.30
C VAL A 138 14.58 16.81 -8.45
N GLU A 139 14.08 16.86 -9.68
CA GLU A 139 12.70 17.22 -9.98
C GLU A 139 11.83 15.97 -9.91
N VAL A 140 10.73 16.04 -9.16
CA VAL A 140 9.68 15.02 -9.12
C VAL A 140 8.40 15.63 -9.69
N PHE A 141 7.88 15.07 -10.77
CA PHE A 141 6.69 15.56 -11.44
C PHE A 141 5.53 14.60 -11.23
N SER A 142 4.46 15.05 -10.57
CA SER A 142 3.20 14.30 -10.44
C SER A 142 2.31 14.57 -11.64
N SER A 143 2.17 13.57 -12.52
CA SER A 143 1.53 13.73 -13.83
C SER A 143 0.04 14.06 -13.71
N LEU A 144 -0.70 13.34 -12.86
CA LEU A 144 -2.14 13.54 -12.68
C LEU A 144 -2.46 14.91 -12.06
N ASN A 145 -1.62 15.37 -11.14
CA ASN A 145 -1.82 16.61 -10.40
C ASN A 145 -1.24 17.82 -11.13
N ASN A 146 -0.41 17.60 -12.17
CA ASN A 146 0.39 18.62 -12.84
C ASN A 146 1.23 19.45 -11.85
N THR A 147 1.83 18.77 -10.87
CA THR A 147 2.59 19.40 -9.78
C THR A 147 4.05 18.99 -9.84
N LYS A 148 4.95 19.94 -9.57
CA LYS A 148 6.40 19.72 -9.51
C LYS A 148 6.90 19.91 -8.08
N TYR A 149 7.82 19.04 -7.69
CA TYR A 149 8.57 19.14 -6.45
C TYR A 149 10.06 19.13 -6.77
N LEU A 150 10.84 19.76 -5.90
CA LEU A 150 12.29 19.82 -6.02
C LEU A 150 12.92 19.31 -4.72
N ILE A 151 13.76 18.28 -4.84
CA ILE A 151 14.58 17.78 -3.74
C ILE A 151 15.98 18.37 -3.92
N ASP A 152 16.50 19.00 -2.89
CA ASP A 152 17.88 19.44 -2.81
C ASP A 152 18.75 18.30 -2.21
N LEU A 153 19.77 17.88 -2.95
CA LEU A 153 20.69 16.82 -2.55
C LEU A 153 21.96 17.37 -1.89
N THR A 154 22.11 18.69 -1.71
CA THR A 154 23.32 19.30 -1.13
C THR A 154 23.70 18.74 0.24
N LEU A 155 22.75 18.19 0.98
CA LEU A 155 22.97 17.54 2.28
C LEU A 155 23.30 16.03 2.19
N ARG A 156 23.53 15.49 0.99
CA ARG A 156 24.02 14.12 0.77
C ARG A 156 25.54 14.07 0.88
N GLU A 157 26.05 12.88 1.19
CA GLU A 157 27.48 12.61 1.29
C GLU A 157 28.23 13.03 0.00
N PRO A 158 29.41 13.69 0.12
CA PRO A 158 30.18 14.13 -1.04
C PRO A 158 30.49 13.00 -2.03
N GLU A 159 30.74 11.78 -1.56
CA GLU A 159 30.99 10.61 -2.42
C GLU A 159 29.80 10.32 -3.34
N TYR A 160 28.58 10.37 -2.81
CA TYR A 160 27.35 10.17 -3.58
C TYR A 160 27.20 11.26 -4.65
N LEU A 161 27.41 12.53 -4.27
CA LEU A 161 27.30 13.66 -5.19
C LEU A 161 28.37 13.60 -6.29
N ASN A 162 29.61 13.26 -5.93
CA ASN A 162 30.73 13.15 -6.86
C ASN A 162 30.55 12.02 -7.86
N GLU A 163 29.72 11.00 -7.62
CA GLU A 163 29.39 10.02 -8.65
C GLU A 163 28.48 10.57 -9.75
N ILE A 164 27.64 11.56 -9.43
CA ILE A 164 26.55 12.04 -10.28
C ILE A 164 26.91 13.37 -10.96
N TYR A 165 27.64 14.23 -10.25
CA TYR A 165 27.95 15.60 -10.66
C TYR A 165 29.45 15.80 -10.86
N ASP A 166 29.80 16.73 -11.75
CA ASP A 166 31.14 17.27 -11.88
C ASP A 166 31.46 18.31 -10.79
N THR A 167 32.67 18.86 -10.80
CA THR A 167 33.13 19.84 -9.81
C THR A 167 32.39 21.18 -9.86
N ASN A 168 31.60 21.44 -10.91
CA ASN A 168 30.80 22.65 -11.06
C ASN A 168 29.33 22.39 -10.70
N GLY A 169 28.98 21.21 -10.19
CA GLY A 169 27.59 20.83 -9.88
C GLY A 169 26.76 20.43 -11.10
N LYS A 170 27.39 20.21 -12.26
CA LYS A 170 26.68 19.79 -13.48
C LYS A 170 26.61 18.26 -13.55
N LEU A 171 25.49 17.73 -14.04
CA LEU A 171 25.34 16.30 -14.28
C LEU A 171 26.39 15.79 -15.27
N LYS A 172 27.08 14.71 -14.89
CA LYS A 172 28.02 14.01 -15.77
C LYS A 172 27.32 13.33 -16.95
N SER A 173 26.10 12.86 -16.72
CA SER A 173 25.21 12.27 -17.72
C SER A 173 23.76 12.37 -17.22
N ALA A 174 22.79 12.13 -18.10
CA ALA A 174 21.38 12.13 -17.71
C ALA A 174 21.09 10.99 -16.71
N VAL A 175 20.43 11.31 -15.60
CA VAL A 175 20.03 10.36 -14.56
C VAL A 175 18.55 10.54 -14.25
N ASN A 176 17.83 9.43 -14.18
CA ASN A 176 16.43 9.39 -13.76
C ASN A 176 16.30 8.45 -12.57
N GLY A 177 15.35 8.79 -11.70
CA GLY A 177 14.82 7.87 -10.70
C GLY A 177 13.44 7.38 -11.09
N TRP A 178 12.69 6.88 -10.13
CA TRP A 178 11.28 6.53 -10.27
C TRP A 178 10.57 6.60 -8.93
N VAL A 179 9.25 6.53 -8.97
CA VAL A 179 8.43 6.37 -7.78
C VAL A 179 7.91 4.93 -7.76
N ASP A 180 8.17 4.22 -6.67
CA ASP A 180 7.70 2.86 -6.47
C ASP A 180 6.17 2.83 -6.26
N PRO A 181 5.52 1.66 -6.49
CA PRO A 181 4.15 1.42 -6.03
C PRO A 181 3.96 1.71 -4.53
N ILE A 182 2.70 1.79 -4.07
CA ILE A 182 2.39 2.00 -2.64
C ILE A 182 3.23 1.09 -1.74
N SER A 183 4.06 1.68 -0.88
CA SER A 183 4.82 1.00 0.16
C SER A 183 4.09 0.91 1.49
N GLY A 184 3.02 1.69 1.66
CA GLY A 184 2.11 1.61 2.79
C GLY A 184 0.87 2.45 2.57
N LEU A 185 -0.28 1.94 3.02
CA LEU A 185 -1.57 2.64 3.00
C LEU A 185 -2.09 2.71 4.43
N TYR A 186 -2.10 3.91 5.02
CA TYR A 186 -2.41 4.08 6.44
C TYR A 186 -3.80 4.71 6.60
N PRO A 187 -4.70 4.07 7.38
CA PRO A 187 -5.96 4.69 7.77
C PRO A 187 -5.70 5.72 8.86
N ILE A 188 -5.98 7.01 8.60
CA ILE A 188 -5.76 8.10 9.55
C ILE A 188 -7.03 8.96 9.62
N ASP A 189 -7.56 9.14 10.82
CA ASP A 189 -8.58 10.14 11.13
C ASP A 189 -7.88 11.44 11.53
N PHE A 190 -7.66 12.33 10.56
CA PHE A 190 -6.85 13.52 10.76
C PHE A 190 -7.56 14.61 11.58
N ASP A 191 -8.89 14.69 11.51
CA ASP A 191 -9.70 15.73 12.15
C ASP A 191 -10.52 15.21 13.34
N SER A 192 -10.30 13.95 13.74
CA SER A 192 -10.96 13.28 14.86
C SER A 192 -12.49 13.16 14.70
N ASN A 193 -12.98 13.11 13.45
CA ASN A 193 -14.40 12.99 13.14
C ASN A 193 -14.89 11.52 13.07
N LYS A 194 -13.98 10.56 13.27
CA LYS A 194 -14.16 9.09 13.19
C LYS A 194 -14.31 8.52 11.77
N ILE A 195 -14.11 9.34 10.75
CA ILE A 195 -14.04 8.96 9.35
C ILE A 195 -12.57 8.96 8.96
N TYR A 196 -12.08 7.80 8.53
CA TYR A 196 -10.69 7.63 8.17
C TYR A 196 -10.44 8.10 6.73
N GLU A 197 -9.37 8.87 6.54
CA GLU A 197 -8.73 9.04 5.24
C GLU A 197 -7.64 7.99 5.03
N LEU A 198 -7.21 7.82 3.78
CA LEU A 198 -6.10 6.95 3.43
C LEU A 198 -4.86 7.78 3.12
N LEU A 199 -3.78 7.59 3.88
CA LEU A 199 -2.48 8.17 3.57
C LEU A 199 -1.62 7.14 2.82
N ALA A 200 -1.48 7.31 1.51
CA ALA A 200 -0.69 6.44 0.64
C ALA A 200 0.75 6.94 0.55
N TYR A 201 1.70 6.08 0.89
CA TYR A 201 3.14 6.33 0.77
C TYR A 201 3.68 5.66 -0.48
N GLN A 202 4.37 6.42 -1.31
CA GLN A 202 5.14 5.91 -2.44
C GLN A 202 6.57 6.41 -2.36
N LYS A 203 7.52 5.47 -2.34
CA LYS A 203 8.93 5.80 -2.23
C LYS A 203 9.45 6.40 -3.53
N ILE A 204 10.26 7.44 -3.40
CA ILE A 204 11.02 8.04 -4.50
C ILE A 204 12.40 7.40 -4.49
N SER A 205 12.66 6.53 -5.46
CA SER A 205 13.93 5.83 -5.64
C SER A 205 14.81 6.59 -6.64
N GLY A 206 16.07 6.77 -6.28
CA GLY A 206 17.09 7.40 -7.10
C GLY A 206 17.70 6.41 -8.10
N ARG A 207 19.01 6.19 -8.01
CA ARG A 207 19.75 5.35 -8.98
C ARG A 207 19.48 3.85 -8.84
N TYR A 208 18.97 3.41 -7.69
CA TYR A 208 18.59 2.04 -7.36
C TYR A 208 17.58 2.04 -6.21
N HIS A 209 16.83 0.95 -5.97
CA HIS A 209 15.78 0.94 -4.94
C HIS A 209 16.29 1.28 -3.54
N ALA A 210 17.52 0.95 -3.17
CA ALA A 210 18.06 1.33 -1.85
C ALA A 210 18.46 2.82 -1.74
N ASP A 211 18.60 3.53 -2.86
CA ASP A 211 18.81 4.98 -2.91
C ASP A 211 17.49 5.72 -2.70
N SER A 212 17.06 5.83 -1.45
CA SER A 212 15.79 6.48 -1.09
C SER A 212 15.96 7.98 -1.08
N LEU A 213 15.29 8.71 -1.99
CA LEU A 213 15.31 10.17 -2.05
C LEU A 213 14.25 10.82 -1.14
N GLY A 214 13.17 10.09 -0.87
CA GLY A 214 12.05 10.56 -0.05
C GLY A 214 10.79 9.75 -0.35
N PHE A 215 9.63 10.35 -0.05
CA PHE A 215 8.32 9.77 -0.34
C PHE A 215 7.41 10.83 -0.94
N ILE A 216 6.60 10.44 -1.92
CA ILE A 216 5.34 11.13 -2.19
C ILE A 216 4.29 10.56 -1.25
N GLN A 217 3.57 11.45 -0.58
CA GLN A 217 2.45 11.11 0.28
C GLN A 217 1.16 11.70 -0.31
N ASN A 218 0.17 10.85 -0.55
CA ASN A 218 -1.16 11.27 -0.97
C ASN A 218 -2.15 10.99 0.14
N ARG A 219 -2.81 12.02 0.65
CA ARG A 219 -4.01 11.84 1.46
C ARG A 219 -5.22 11.72 0.54
N LEU A 220 -5.94 10.62 0.64
CA LEU A 220 -7.15 10.35 -0.10
C LEU A 220 -8.36 10.39 0.83
N LYS A 221 -9.39 11.12 0.41
CA LYS A 221 -10.66 11.24 1.13
C LYS A 221 -11.81 10.65 0.30
N TRP A 222 -12.75 9.99 0.96
CA TRP A 222 -13.98 9.55 0.30
C TRP A 222 -14.86 10.75 -0.03
N ASN A 223 -15.31 10.86 -1.29
CA ASN A 223 -16.18 11.96 -1.72
C ASN A 223 -17.66 11.59 -1.84
N GLY A 224 -18.05 10.41 -1.34
CA GLY A 224 -19.38 9.81 -1.53
C GLY A 224 -19.45 8.77 -2.65
N SER A 225 -18.44 8.67 -3.51
CA SER A 225 -18.40 7.71 -4.63
C SER A 225 -17.07 7.00 -4.84
N ARG A 226 -15.96 7.69 -4.57
CA ARG A 226 -14.60 7.16 -4.69
C ARG A 226 -13.67 7.91 -3.77
N PHE A 227 -12.51 7.33 -3.49
CA PHE A 227 -11.38 8.05 -2.92
C PHE A 227 -10.81 9.04 -3.93
N VAL A 228 -10.68 10.30 -3.53
CA VAL A 228 -10.08 11.38 -4.31
C VAL A 228 -8.93 12.01 -3.54
N LEU A 229 -7.97 12.59 -4.25
CA LEU A 229 -6.87 13.32 -3.62
C LEU A 229 -7.41 14.54 -2.85
N ASP A 230 -7.08 14.61 -1.57
CA ASP A 230 -7.30 15.79 -0.73
C ASP A 230 -6.09 16.71 -0.81
N TYR A 231 -4.90 16.17 -0.52
CA TYR A 231 -3.62 16.84 -0.76
C TYR A 231 -2.50 15.84 -1.05
N GLN A 232 -1.42 16.35 -1.63
CA GLN A 232 -0.17 15.64 -1.88
C GLN A 232 1.00 16.44 -1.30
N ASP A 233 1.92 15.74 -0.66
CA ASP A 233 3.17 16.31 -0.19
C ASP A 233 4.37 15.42 -0.57
N LEU A 234 5.55 16.02 -0.49
CA LEU A 234 6.82 15.34 -0.65
C LEU A 234 7.55 15.39 0.70
N ALA A 235 7.85 14.21 1.25
CA ALA A 235 8.62 14.05 2.47
C ALA A 235 10.07 13.64 2.15
N ILE A 236 11.03 14.36 2.72
CA ILE A 236 12.47 14.07 2.64
C ILE A 236 13.04 13.72 4.01
N PHE A 237 14.09 12.92 4.03
CA PHE A 237 14.82 12.60 5.26
C PHE A 237 15.67 13.78 5.73
N GLY A 238 15.81 13.95 7.04
CA GLY A 238 16.78 14.88 7.60
C GLY A 238 18.21 14.35 7.49
N SER A 239 19.18 15.25 7.35
CA SER A 239 20.61 14.96 7.50
C SER A 239 21.08 15.36 8.90
N ARG A 240 22.11 14.69 9.42
CA ARG A 240 22.70 15.07 10.72
C ARG A 240 23.38 16.43 10.56
N ALA A 241 23.16 17.32 11.53
CA ALA A 241 23.94 18.54 11.66
C ALA A 241 25.32 18.17 12.25
N GLU A 242 26.39 18.62 11.61
CA GLU A 242 27.75 18.60 12.16
C GLU A 242 28.01 19.80 13.07
#